data_AF-A0A522UA42-F1
#
_entry.id   AF-A0A522UA42-F1
#
_cell.length_a   1.000
_cell.length_b   1.000
_cell.length_c   1.000
_cell.angle_alpha   90.00
_cell.angle_beta   90.00
_cell.angle_gamma   90.00
#
_symmetry.space_group_name_H-M   'P 1'
#
loop_
_entity.id
_entity.type
_entity.pdbx_description
1 polymer ?
#
loop_
_entity_poly.entity_id
_entity_poly.type
_entity_poly.pdbx_seq_one_letter_code
_entity_poly.pdbx_strand_id
1 'polypeptide(L)'
;MKLPRFIIRMNKSGKQMIIGLDDTDSKEGMCTTYIAAVLIEKLKAFGRVEGYPLLIRLNPNIIYKTRGNAALAIPIDMKRSEDAGPIKKIVIDTIEEMAVFSAQNTNPGVVFIEESSEGMKKDLARFSLRAVRDVLEIREAEELLSRYGISHKGFKNGRGLIGALAAAGFALTGLPDLTYELIAYREKKRWGTPRL
;
A
#
# COMPACT_ATOMS: atom_id res chain seq x y z
N MET A 1 -1.63 28.52 11.06
CA MET A 1 -0.63 27.90 10.17
C MET A 1 -1.27 26.68 9.51
N LYS A 2 -1.51 26.68 8.19
CA LYS A 2 -2.03 25.49 7.50
C LYS A 2 -0.86 24.51 7.33
N LEU A 3 -0.88 23.39 8.03
CA LEU A 3 0.06 22.28 7.81
C LEU A 3 0.04 21.90 6.32
N PRO A 4 1.20 21.70 5.68
CA PRO A 4 1.24 21.22 4.30
C PRO A 4 0.62 19.82 4.28
N ARG A 5 -0.60 19.70 3.77
CA ARG A 5 -1.18 18.39 3.49
C ARG A 5 -0.34 17.76 2.38
N PHE A 6 0.26 16.61 2.63
CA PHE A 6 0.85 15.79 1.59
C PHE A 6 -0.30 15.18 0.76
N ILE A 7 -0.89 15.99 -0.12
CA ILE A 7 -1.92 15.56 -1.06
C ILE A 7 -1.21 15.27 -2.37
N ILE A 8 -1.28 14.02 -2.79
CA ILE A 8 -0.83 13.61 -4.11
C ILE A 8 -1.88 14.10 -5.10
N ARG A 9 -1.49 15.07 -5.92
CA ARG A 9 -2.42 15.70 -6.86
C ARG A 9 -2.54 14.84 -8.11
N MET A 10 -3.48 13.90 -8.09
CA MET A 10 -3.96 13.20 -9.28
C MET A 10 -4.32 14.18 -10.38
N ASN A 11 -3.41 14.28 -11.36
CA ASN A 11 -3.57 15.09 -12.55
C ASN A 11 -4.35 14.31 -13.63
N LYS A 12 -5.08 15.03 -14.48
CA LYS A 12 -5.94 14.43 -15.53
C LYS A 12 -5.17 13.77 -16.67
N SER A 13 -3.84 13.68 -16.60
CA SER A 13 -3.02 13.09 -17.67
C SER A 13 -3.03 11.56 -17.70
N GLY A 14 -3.67 10.89 -16.72
CA GLY A 14 -3.67 9.42 -16.63
C GLY A 14 -2.29 8.82 -16.38
N LYS A 15 -1.36 9.64 -15.88
CA LYS A 15 0.05 9.26 -15.64
C LYS A 15 0.35 9.02 -14.18
N GLN A 16 -0.64 9.09 -13.30
CA GLN A 16 -0.44 8.86 -11.88
C GLN A 16 -1.13 7.59 -11.44
N MET A 17 -0.43 6.80 -10.62
CA MET A 17 -0.98 5.62 -9.99
C MET A 17 -0.59 5.62 -8.52
N ILE A 18 -1.52 5.26 -7.64
CA ILE A 18 -1.24 4.98 -6.23
C ILE A 18 -1.36 3.47 -6.05
N ILE A 19 -0.27 2.86 -5.57
CA ILE A 19 -0.20 1.44 -5.27
C ILE A 19 -0.29 1.27 -3.76
N GLY A 20 -1.41 0.77 -3.25
CA GLY A 20 -1.58 0.40 -1.85
C GLY A 20 -1.22 -1.06 -1.63
N LEU A 21 -0.53 -1.40 -0.54
CA LEU A 21 -0.12 -2.77 -0.23
C LEU A 21 -0.10 -3.04 1.29
N ASP A 22 -0.53 -4.22 1.70
CA ASP A 22 -0.58 -4.63 3.11
C ASP A 22 -0.52 -6.16 3.27
N ASP A 23 -0.21 -6.61 4.50
CA ASP A 23 -0.23 -8.00 4.95
C ASP A 23 0.65 -8.94 4.10
N THR A 24 1.79 -8.42 3.64
CA THR A 24 2.80 -9.16 2.87
C THR A 24 3.94 -9.72 3.73
N ASP A 25 3.97 -9.38 5.02
CA ASP A 25 5.00 -9.81 5.96
C ASP A 25 4.66 -11.14 6.66
N SER A 26 5.69 -11.79 7.20
CA SER A 26 5.52 -12.99 8.01
C SER A 26 6.49 -13.04 9.18
N LYS A 27 6.19 -13.88 10.18
CA LYS A 27 7.10 -14.12 11.32
C LYS A 27 8.38 -14.85 10.91
N GLU A 28 8.35 -15.56 9.79
CA GLU A 28 9.45 -16.42 9.30
C GLU A 28 10.44 -15.63 8.42
N GLY A 29 10.10 -14.40 8.04
CA GLY A 29 10.91 -13.55 7.20
C GLY A 29 10.05 -12.72 6.26
N MET A 30 10.70 -11.74 5.60
CA MET A 30 10.07 -10.71 4.75
C MET A 30 9.18 -9.73 5.50
N CYS A 31 9.35 -8.45 5.18
CA CYS A 31 8.51 -7.37 5.71
C CYS A 31 7.93 -6.56 4.56
N THR A 32 6.73 -6.02 4.77
CA THR A 32 5.98 -5.22 3.80
C THR A 32 6.80 -4.04 3.28
N THR A 33 7.59 -3.42 4.16
CA THR A 33 8.50 -2.32 3.79
C THR A 33 9.62 -2.75 2.87
N TYR A 34 10.17 -3.96 3.03
CA TYR A 34 11.21 -4.48 2.13
C TYR A 34 10.65 -4.78 0.74
N ILE A 35 9.45 -5.35 0.66
CA ILE A 35 8.76 -5.56 -0.63
C ILE A 35 8.52 -4.22 -1.33
N ALA A 36 8.06 -3.20 -0.61
CA ALA A 36 7.93 -1.85 -1.17
C ALA A 36 9.26 -1.29 -1.69
N ALA A 37 10.36 -1.47 -0.96
CA ALA A 37 11.68 -1.03 -1.43
C ALA A 37 12.11 -1.75 -2.72
N VAL A 38 11.87 -3.06 -2.83
CA VAL A 38 12.14 -3.83 -4.06
C VAL A 38 11.24 -3.37 -5.21
N LEU A 39 9.96 -3.12 -4.95
CA LEU A 39 9.02 -2.59 -5.95
C LEU A 39 9.48 -1.22 -6.47
N ILE A 40 9.86 -0.30 -5.58
CA ILE A 40 10.35 1.02 -5.97
C ILE A 40 11.53 0.89 -6.94
N GLU A 41 12.51 0.02 -6.66
CA GLU A 41 13.63 -0.23 -7.57
C GLU A 41 13.19 -0.81 -8.92
N LYS A 42 12.33 -1.84 -8.92
CA LYS A 42 11.81 -2.46 -10.16
C LYS A 42 11.02 -1.47 -11.02
N LEU A 43 10.27 -0.55 -10.38
CA LEU A 43 9.38 0.39 -11.06
C LEU A 43 10.08 1.67 -11.59
N LYS A 44 11.34 1.93 -11.23
CA LYS A 44 12.12 3.09 -11.76
C LYS A 44 12.17 3.16 -13.28
N ALA A 45 12.10 2.02 -13.96
CA ALA A 45 12.08 1.97 -15.42
C ALA A 45 10.80 2.62 -16.00
N PHE A 46 9.68 2.56 -15.27
CA PHE A 46 8.35 2.98 -15.73
C PHE A 46 7.93 4.36 -15.21
N GLY A 47 8.60 4.88 -14.17
CA GLY A 47 8.22 6.14 -13.56
C GLY A 47 9.10 6.51 -12.38
N ARG A 48 8.68 7.55 -11.66
CA ARG A 48 9.31 7.99 -10.41
C ARG A 48 8.28 7.97 -9.29
N VAL A 49 8.72 7.66 -8.08
CA VAL A 49 7.88 7.84 -6.89
C VAL A 49 7.60 9.32 -6.70
N GLU A 50 6.34 9.70 -6.52
CA GLU A 50 5.95 11.08 -6.23
C GLU A 50 6.16 11.38 -4.74
N GLY A 51 7.22 12.11 -4.42
CA GLY A 51 7.61 12.37 -3.04
C GLY A 51 8.22 11.12 -2.38
N TYR A 52 7.56 10.61 -1.34
CA TYR A 52 8.01 9.42 -0.59
C TYR A 52 6.89 8.38 -0.53
N PRO A 53 7.23 7.08 -0.46
CA PRO A 53 6.24 6.07 -0.09
C PRO A 53 5.71 6.36 1.31
N LEU A 54 4.43 6.09 1.54
CA LEU A 54 3.78 6.31 2.82
C LEU A 54 3.75 5.01 3.62
N LEU A 55 4.08 5.09 4.90
CA LEU A 55 3.85 4.02 5.88
C LEU A 55 2.73 4.43 6.81
N ILE A 56 1.61 3.71 6.74
CA ILE A 56 0.39 4.01 7.49
C ILE A 56 0.22 2.96 8.58
N ARG A 57 0.34 3.39 9.84
CA ARG A 57 -0.03 2.56 11.00
C ARG A 57 -1.55 2.54 11.13
N LEU A 58 -2.13 1.34 11.05
CA LEU A 58 -3.56 1.09 11.25
C LEU A 58 -3.88 0.90 12.73
N ASN A 59 -5.15 0.62 13.07
CA ASN A 59 -5.59 0.45 14.45
C ASN A 59 -4.72 -0.58 15.21
N PRO A 60 -3.98 -0.19 16.27
CA PRO A 60 -3.06 -1.09 16.96
C PRO A 60 -3.77 -2.21 17.72
N ASN A 61 -5.08 -2.10 17.97
CA ASN A 61 -5.86 -3.06 18.75
C ASN A 61 -6.38 -4.25 17.93
N ILE A 62 -6.16 -4.29 16.61
CA ILE A 62 -6.58 -5.41 15.76
C ILE A 62 -5.88 -6.71 16.18
N ILE A 63 -6.66 -7.78 16.38
CA ILE A 63 -6.14 -9.10 16.79
C ILE A 63 -5.54 -9.90 15.64
N TYR A 64 -5.96 -9.60 14.41
CA TYR A 64 -5.55 -10.27 13.18
C TYR A 64 -4.29 -9.65 12.54
N LYS A 65 -3.60 -8.75 13.25
CA LYS A 65 -2.44 -8.01 12.73
C LYS A 65 -1.19 -8.89 12.68
N THR A 66 -0.35 -8.65 11.68
CA THR A 66 1.07 -8.97 11.75
C THR A 66 1.80 -7.93 12.63
N ARG A 67 3.12 -8.07 12.83
CA ARG A 67 3.83 -7.22 13.81
C ARG A 67 3.82 -5.76 13.35
N GLY A 68 3.05 -4.92 14.05
CA GLY A 68 3.02 -3.47 13.84
C GLY A 68 1.90 -2.93 12.94
N ASN A 69 0.99 -3.77 12.44
CA ASN A 69 -0.23 -3.38 11.68
C ASN A 69 -0.04 -2.18 10.75
N ALA A 70 0.83 -2.32 9.74
CA ALA A 70 1.24 -1.22 8.88
C ALA A 70 1.04 -1.55 7.41
N ALA A 71 0.30 -0.68 6.71
CA ALA A 71 0.12 -0.72 5.27
C ALA A 71 0.97 0.35 4.59
N LEU A 72 1.29 0.16 3.32
CA LEU A 72 2.11 1.09 2.54
C LEU A 72 1.35 1.62 1.32
N ALA A 73 1.68 2.84 0.91
CA ALA A 73 1.27 3.39 -0.37
C ALA A 73 2.47 3.92 -1.16
N ILE A 74 2.57 3.53 -2.43
CA ILE A 74 3.61 3.97 -3.36
C ILE A 74 2.93 4.78 -4.46
N PRO A 75 2.96 6.11 -4.39
CA PRO A 75 2.52 6.94 -5.51
C PRO A 75 3.59 6.99 -6.58
N ILE A 76 3.21 6.71 -7.83
CA ILE A 76 4.12 6.72 -8.97
C ILE A 76 3.59 7.67 -10.06
N ASP A 77 4.49 8.55 -10.50
CA ASP A 77 4.35 9.36 -11.72
C ASP A 77 4.97 8.56 -12.87
N MET A 78 4.09 7.92 -13.64
CA MET A 78 4.41 7.05 -14.77
C MET A 78 4.89 7.88 -15.96
N LYS A 79 5.86 7.36 -16.71
CA LYS A 79 6.35 7.99 -17.94
C LYS A 79 5.24 8.05 -19.00
N ARG A 80 4.51 6.95 -19.14
CA ARG A 80 3.45 6.75 -20.14
C ARG A 80 2.23 6.09 -19.49
N SER A 81 1.04 6.46 -19.92
CA SER A 81 -0.20 5.92 -19.34
C SER A 81 -0.36 4.43 -19.63
N GLU A 82 0.21 3.94 -20.73
CA GLU A 82 0.19 2.54 -21.15
C GLU A 82 1.06 1.64 -20.24
N ASP A 83 1.96 2.23 -19.44
CA ASP A 83 2.81 1.50 -18.49
C ASP A 83 2.02 0.96 -17.28
N ALA A 84 0.76 1.40 -17.09
CA ALA A 84 -0.09 0.96 -15.99
C ALA A 84 -0.28 -0.57 -15.92
N GLY A 85 -0.53 -1.23 -17.05
CA GLY A 85 -0.67 -2.69 -17.13
C GLY A 85 0.61 -3.43 -16.71
N PRO A 86 1.76 -3.12 -17.33
CA PRO A 86 3.06 -3.65 -16.91
C PRO A 86 3.39 -3.42 -15.43
N ILE A 87 3.13 -2.23 -14.90
CA ILE A 87 3.36 -1.91 -13.47
C ILE A 87 2.53 -2.84 -12.58
N LYS A 88 1.21 -2.97 -12.84
CA LYS A 88 0.33 -3.86 -12.08
C LYS A 88 0.85 -5.29 -12.08
N LYS A 89 1.27 -5.79 -13.25
CA LYS A 89 1.83 -7.13 -13.39
C LYS A 89 3.09 -7.30 -12.55
N ILE A 90 4.06 -6.40 -12.67
CA ILE A 90 5.32 -6.44 -11.89
C ILE A 90 5.04 -6.44 -10.39
N VAL A 91 4.07 -5.64 -9.95
CA VAL A 91 3.69 -5.55 -8.53
C VAL A 91 3.10 -6.87 -8.04
N ILE A 92 2.14 -7.43 -8.77
CA ILE A 92 1.49 -8.70 -8.44
C ILE A 92 2.52 -9.83 -8.43
N ASP A 93 3.32 -9.96 -9.49
CA ASP A 93 4.37 -10.99 -9.61
C ASP A 93 5.37 -10.89 -8.46
N THR A 94 5.79 -9.67 -8.08
CA THR A 94 6.75 -9.47 -6.98
C THR A 94 6.14 -9.86 -5.63
N ILE A 95 4.85 -9.60 -5.40
CA ILE A 95 4.16 -10.06 -4.19
C ILE A 95 4.05 -11.59 -4.20
N GLU A 96 3.72 -12.19 -5.34
CA GLU A 96 3.66 -13.65 -5.50
C GLU A 96 5.02 -14.34 -5.26
N GLU A 97 6.11 -13.74 -5.72
CA GLU A 97 7.47 -14.25 -5.54
C GLU A 97 7.99 -14.10 -4.11
N MET A 98 7.63 -13.00 -3.43
CA MET A 98 8.27 -12.61 -2.17
C MET A 98 7.42 -12.82 -0.93
N ALA A 99 6.09 -12.85 -1.04
CA ALA A 99 5.24 -13.06 0.12
C ALA A 99 5.31 -14.52 0.59
N VAL A 100 5.38 -14.71 1.90
CA VAL A 100 5.48 -16.03 2.52
C VAL A 100 4.07 -16.63 2.66
N PHE A 101 3.54 -17.18 1.56
CA PHE A 101 2.19 -17.75 1.54
C PHE A 101 2.02 -18.97 2.46
N SER A 102 3.09 -19.64 2.88
CA SER A 102 3.03 -20.74 3.86
C SER A 102 2.58 -20.29 5.25
N ALA A 103 2.78 -19.03 5.62
CA ALA A 103 2.38 -18.52 6.94
C ALA A 103 0.85 -18.34 7.03
N GLN A 104 0.20 -18.96 8.02
CA GLN A 104 -1.27 -18.92 8.17
C GLN A 104 -1.87 -17.51 8.22
N ASN A 105 -1.14 -16.55 8.79
CA ASN A 105 -1.65 -15.20 9.03
C ASN A 105 -1.29 -14.16 7.97
N THR A 106 -0.58 -14.55 6.89
CA THR A 106 -0.18 -13.63 5.82
C THR A 106 -1.24 -13.68 4.72
N ASN A 107 -2.08 -12.65 4.61
CA ASN A 107 -3.16 -12.54 3.60
C ASN A 107 -2.99 -11.26 2.75
N PRO A 108 -1.99 -11.22 1.86
CA PRO A 108 -1.63 -10.02 1.12
C PRO A 108 -2.80 -9.37 0.39
N GLY A 109 -2.77 -8.04 0.32
CA GLY A 109 -3.65 -7.26 -0.54
C GLY A 109 -2.90 -6.16 -1.25
N VAL A 110 -3.26 -5.91 -2.52
CA VAL A 110 -2.77 -4.78 -3.30
C VAL A 110 -3.91 -4.08 -4.02
N VAL A 111 -3.84 -2.75 -4.06
CA VAL A 111 -4.84 -1.86 -4.68
C VAL A 111 -4.14 -0.86 -5.59
N PHE A 112 -4.73 -0.55 -6.75
CA PHE A 112 -4.23 0.39 -7.73
C PHE A 112 -5.28 1.46 -8.03
N ILE A 113 -4.97 2.72 -7.71
CA ILE A 113 -5.82 3.87 -8.02
C ILE A 113 -5.13 4.69 -9.12
N GLU A 114 -5.77 4.82 -10.28
CA GLU A 114 -5.28 5.63 -11.41
C GLU A 114 -6.14 6.87 -11.66
N GLU A 115 -7.39 6.81 -11.21
CA GLU A 115 -8.37 7.87 -11.35
C GLU A 115 -9.04 8.13 -10.02
N SER A 116 -9.56 9.36 -9.84
CA SER A 116 -10.31 9.70 -8.64
C SER A 116 -11.44 10.66 -8.93
N SER A 117 -12.63 10.30 -8.47
CA SER A 117 -13.79 11.20 -8.40
C SER A 117 -13.89 11.84 -7.02
N GLU A 118 -14.64 12.93 -6.90
CA GLU A 118 -14.87 13.59 -5.61
C GLU A 118 -15.62 12.68 -4.63
N GLY A 119 -16.55 11.85 -5.13
CA GLY A 119 -17.25 10.85 -4.34
C GLY A 119 -16.28 9.79 -3.79
N MET A 120 -15.41 9.26 -4.65
CA MET A 120 -14.38 8.29 -4.27
C MET A 120 -13.44 8.86 -3.20
N LYS A 121 -12.97 10.10 -3.35
CA LYS A 121 -12.12 10.74 -2.34
C LYS A 121 -12.80 10.84 -0.97
N LYS A 122 -14.09 11.20 -0.92
CA LYS A 122 -14.84 11.29 0.34
C LYS A 122 -15.00 9.94 1.01
N ASP A 123 -15.36 8.91 0.25
CA ASP A 123 -15.56 7.56 0.77
C ASP A 123 -14.23 6.95 1.23
N LEU A 124 -13.15 7.10 0.46
CA LEU A 124 -11.82 6.63 0.85
C LEU A 124 -11.25 7.39 2.04
N ALA A 125 -11.44 8.71 2.14
CA ALA A 125 -11.03 9.46 3.33
C ALA A 125 -11.72 8.93 4.60
N ARG A 126 -13.02 8.63 4.53
CA ARG A 126 -13.78 8.06 5.64
C ARG A 126 -13.30 6.65 5.97
N PHE A 127 -13.12 5.81 4.96
CA PHE A 127 -12.66 4.44 5.14
C PHE A 127 -11.26 4.38 5.76
N SER A 128 -10.29 5.13 5.22
CA SER A 128 -8.93 5.22 5.75
C SER A 128 -8.89 5.71 7.20
N LEU A 129 -9.73 6.69 7.56
CA LEU A 129 -9.82 7.18 8.93
C LEU A 129 -10.41 6.16 9.90
N ARG A 130 -11.37 5.34 9.45
CA ARG A 130 -11.91 4.23 10.24
C ARG A 130 -10.88 3.11 10.38
N ALA A 131 -10.09 2.82 9.35
CA ALA A 131 -9.05 1.77 9.42
C ALA A 131 -7.99 2.02 10.52
N VAL A 132 -7.78 3.29 10.91
CA VAL A 132 -6.88 3.66 12.00
C VAL A 132 -7.56 3.72 13.38
N ARG A 133 -8.89 3.70 13.46
CA ARG A 133 -9.67 3.92 14.71
C ARG A 133 -10.56 2.74 15.12
N ASP A 134 -11.09 2.01 14.15
CA ASP A 134 -12.12 1.00 14.30
C ASP A 134 -11.64 -0.39 13.84
N VAL A 135 -12.51 -1.38 13.99
CA VAL A 135 -12.35 -2.70 13.38
C VAL A 135 -13.17 -2.73 12.10
N LEU A 136 -12.53 -3.02 10.97
CA LEU A 136 -13.17 -3.12 9.68
C LEU A 136 -13.29 -4.57 9.21
N GLU A 137 -14.36 -4.84 8.48
CA GLU A 137 -14.56 -6.10 7.76
C GLU A 137 -14.04 -6.01 6.33
N ILE A 138 -13.63 -7.13 5.75
CA ILE A 138 -13.16 -7.18 4.36
C ILE A 138 -14.24 -6.76 3.36
N ARG A 139 -15.51 -7.08 3.66
CA ARG A 139 -16.66 -6.73 2.82
C ARG A 139 -16.77 -5.22 2.60
N GLU A 140 -16.45 -4.41 3.61
CA GLU A 140 -16.45 -2.95 3.49
C GLU A 140 -15.40 -2.46 2.47
N ALA A 141 -14.25 -3.13 2.39
CA ALA A 141 -13.24 -2.84 1.39
C ALA A 141 -13.70 -3.30 0.00
N GLU A 142 -14.23 -4.52 -0.11
CA GLU A 142 -14.74 -5.10 -1.37
C GLU A 142 -15.87 -4.26 -1.99
N GLU A 143 -16.79 -3.76 -1.17
CA GLU A 143 -17.86 -2.87 -1.60
C GLU A 143 -17.33 -1.58 -2.23
N LEU A 144 -16.32 -0.96 -1.63
CA LEU A 144 -15.69 0.25 -2.16
C LEU A 144 -14.89 -0.03 -3.44
N LEU A 145 -14.14 -1.13 -3.45
CA LEU A 145 -13.38 -1.57 -4.62
C LEU A 145 -14.31 -1.82 -5.82
N SER A 146 -15.43 -2.51 -5.59
CA SER A 146 -16.46 -2.78 -6.61
C SER A 146 -17.16 -1.50 -7.06
N ARG A 147 -17.64 -0.67 -6.12
CA ARG A 147 -18.37 0.58 -6.40
C ARG A 147 -17.60 1.52 -7.32
N TYR A 148 -16.28 1.60 -7.14
CA TYR A 148 -15.44 2.52 -7.89
C TYR A 148 -14.61 1.86 -8.99
N GLY A 149 -14.78 0.54 -9.23
CA GLY A 149 -14.00 -0.17 -10.23
C GLY A 149 -12.49 -0.14 -9.99
N ILE A 150 -12.08 -0.09 -8.72
CA ILE A 150 -10.66 0.03 -8.36
C ILE A 150 -9.96 -1.30 -8.64
N SER A 151 -8.89 -1.27 -9.43
CA SER A 151 -8.10 -2.46 -9.73
C SER A 151 -7.38 -2.95 -8.47
N HIS A 152 -7.48 -4.25 -8.17
CA HIS A 152 -6.92 -4.82 -6.95
C HIS A 152 -6.65 -6.32 -7.10
N LYS A 153 -5.86 -6.87 -6.17
CA LYS A 153 -5.65 -8.31 -6.02
C LYS A 153 -5.56 -8.64 -4.53
N GLY A 154 -6.49 -9.46 -4.06
CA GLY A 154 -6.41 -10.10 -2.75
C GLY A 154 -5.80 -11.49 -2.90
N PHE A 155 -5.01 -11.90 -1.91
CA PHE A 155 -4.45 -13.24 -1.81
C PHE A 155 -5.02 -13.95 -0.59
N LYS A 156 -5.18 -15.28 -0.67
CA LYS A 156 -5.87 -16.09 0.35
C LYS A 156 -7.24 -15.51 0.68
N ASN A 157 -7.48 -15.11 1.93
CA ASN A 157 -8.75 -14.52 2.35
C ASN A 157 -8.86 -13.02 2.02
N GLY A 158 -7.82 -12.40 1.44
CA GLY A 158 -7.85 -11.03 0.93
C GLY A 158 -7.83 -9.93 2.00
N ARG A 159 -7.65 -10.24 3.29
CA ARG A 159 -7.79 -9.26 4.38
C ARG A 159 -6.85 -8.05 4.26
N GLY A 160 -5.67 -8.22 3.66
CA GLY A 160 -4.74 -7.12 3.36
C GLY A 160 -5.36 -6.04 2.45
N LEU A 161 -6.46 -6.30 1.75
CA LEU A 161 -7.16 -5.27 0.97
C LEU A 161 -7.66 -4.11 1.85
N ILE A 162 -7.95 -4.36 3.14
CA ILE A 162 -8.36 -3.31 4.09
C ILE A 162 -7.24 -2.29 4.25
N GLY A 163 -6.04 -2.74 4.60
CA GLY A 163 -4.92 -1.82 4.80
C GLY A 163 -4.39 -1.24 3.50
N ALA A 164 -4.32 -2.03 2.43
CA ALA A 164 -3.91 -1.55 1.12
C ALA A 164 -4.81 -0.40 0.62
N LEU A 165 -6.14 -0.57 0.75
CA LEU A 165 -7.11 0.47 0.39
C LEU A 165 -7.00 1.68 1.33
N ALA A 166 -6.84 1.46 2.64
CA ALA A 166 -6.67 2.54 3.61
C ALA A 166 -5.42 3.38 3.33
N ALA A 167 -4.28 2.75 3.03
CA ALA A 167 -3.05 3.44 2.71
C ALA A 167 -3.16 4.22 1.40
N ALA A 168 -3.72 3.61 0.36
CA ALA A 168 -3.98 4.29 -0.91
C ALA A 168 -4.94 5.48 -0.76
N GLY A 169 -5.97 5.33 0.07
CA GLY A 169 -6.92 6.39 0.40
C GLY A 169 -6.27 7.58 1.10
N PHE A 170 -5.36 7.36 2.06
CA PHE A 170 -4.60 8.45 2.68
C PHE A 170 -3.64 9.12 1.70
N ALA A 171 -2.97 8.36 0.83
CA ALA A 171 -2.13 8.92 -0.22
C ALA A 171 -2.94 9.84 -1.17
N LEU A 172 -4.15 9.42 -1.52
CA LEU A 172 -5.04 10.16 -2.41
C LEU A 172 -5.63 11.42 -1.76
N THR A 173 -6.05 11.33 -0.50
CA THR A 173 -6.85 12.35 0.18
C THR A 173 -6.03 13.28 1.08
N GLY A 174 -4.78 12.87 1.35
CA GLY A 174 -3.81 13.58 2.16
C GLY A 174 -3.85 13.19 3.63
N LEU A 175 -2.70 13.31 4.27
CA LEU A 175 -2.54 13.12 5.70
C LEU A 175 -2.66 14.45 6.46
N PRO A 176 -3.28 14.46 7.64
CA PRO A 176 -3.35 15.66 8.47
C PRO A 176 -2.00 16.03 9.12
N ASP A 177 -1.18 15.02 9.41
CA ASP A 177 0.16 15.14 10.01
C ASP A 177 1.03 13.93 9.61
N LEU A 178 2.36 14.08 9.64
CA LEU A 178 3.30 13.03 9.26
C LEU A 178 4.66 13.13 9.97
N THR A 179 5.30 11.98 10.16
CA THR A 179 6.70 11.86 10.59
C THR A 179 7.50 11.13 9.52
N TYR A 180 8.83 11.29 9.54
CA TYR A 180 9.72 10.56 8.65
C TYR A 180 10.34 9.35 9.37
N GLU A 181 10.40 8.21 8.68
CA GLU A 181 11.05 6.99 9.14
C GLU A 181 12.09 6.53 8.10
N LEU A 182 13.37 6.53 8.47
CA LEU A 182 14.45 6.01 7.63
C LEU A 182 14.63 4.52 7.93
N ILE A 183 14.31 3.66 6.96
CA ILE A 183 14.43 2.21 7.11
C ILE A 183 15.65 1.70 6.34
N ALA A 184 16.63 1.16 7.06
CA ALA A 184 17.80 0.50 6.49
C ALA A 184 17.61 -1.03 6.46
N TYR A 185 17.85 -1.65 5.31
CA TYR A 185 17.74 -3.11 5.15
C TYR A 185 19.10 -3.79 5.23
N ARG A 186 19.13 -4.96 5.86
CA ARG A 186 20.34 -5.81 5.92
C ARG A 186 20.53 -6.53 4.60
N GLU A 187 21.78 -6.73 4.21
CA GLU A 187 22.14 -7.64 3.11
C GLU A 187 21.60 -9.05 3.38
N LYS A 188 21.11 -9.74 2.33
CA LYS A 188 20.50 -11.08 2.45
C LYS A 188 21.40 -12.08 3.19
N LYS A 189 22.71 -12.07 2.93
CA LYS A 189 23.70 -12.93 3.59
C LYS A 189 23.82 -12.73 5.12
N ARG A 190 23.24 -11.65 5.66
CA ARG A 190 23.26 -11.30 7.09
C ARG A 190 21.91 -11.51 7.76
N TRP A 191 20.90 -12.03 7.06
CA TRP A 191 19.60 -12.30 7.68
C TRP A 191 19.73 -13.42 8.72
N GLY A 192 19.04 -13.28 9.85
CA GLY A 192 19.12 -14.23 10.98
C GLY A 192 20.36 -14.11 11.88
N THR A 193 21.43 -13.40 11.45
CA THR A 193 22.62 -13.20 12.29
C THR A 193 22.43 -12.05 13.30
N PRO A 194 23.20 -11.98 14.40
CA PRO A 194 23.16 -10.86 15.34
C PRO A 194 23.33 -9.50 14.64
N ARG A 195 22.65 -8.48 15.16
CA ARG A 195 22.89 -7.08 14.76
C ARG A 195 24.13 -6.60 15.51
N LEU A 196 25.10 -6.07 14.76
CA LEU A 196 26.28 -5.40 15.30
C LEU A 196 25.95 -3.93 15.56
#